data_AF-A0A224XZI0-F1
#
_entry.id   AF-A0A224XZI0-F1
#
_cell.length_a   1.000
_cell.length_b   1.000
_cell.length_c   1.000
_cell.angle_alpha   90.00
_cell.angle_beta   90.00
_cell.angle_gamma   90.00
#
_symmetry.space_group_name_H-M   'P 1'
#
loop_
_entity.id
_entity.type
_entity.pdbx_description
1 polymer ?
#
loop_
_entity_poly.entity_id
_entity_poly.type
_entity_poly.pdbx_seq_one_letter_code
_entity_poly.pdbx_strand_id
1 'polypeptide(L)'
;MKHFPVTYRAQLLHDSLTLALAGYLSTVTALEISACLKTEQAPEVWRTFYPLAERLRDRFQGTAAASNLDAYLKGLLIPVLDALGEEDKSLWKTELRVRTRHLLCQTGFTPCIDNARTLFATWLNATHPDDGIPIASSHLCPVMAWGSYDEWHFALDRLYYFPNNRSKAERTFLLKTV
;
A
#
# COMPACT_ATOMS: atom_id res chain seq x y z
N MET A 1 -25.01 8.63 -1.48
CA MET A 1 -24.78 7.80 -0.27
C MET A 1 -24.79 8.58 1.05
N LYS A 2 -24.46 9.88 1.12
CA LYS A 2 -24.35 10.63 2.40
C LYS A 2 -25.58 10.59 3.34
N HIS A 3 -26.78 10.38 2.81
CA HIS A 3 -28.01 10.32 3.62
C HIS A 3 -28.20 9.00 4.36
N PHE A 4 -27.39 7.97 4.08
CA PHE A 4 -27.46 6.70 4.80
C PHE A 4 -26.65 6.73 6.09
N PRO A 5 -27.12 6.03 7.14
CA PRO A 5 -26.31 5.74 8.32
C PRO A 5 -24.92 5.20 7.96
N VAL A 6 -23.92 5.50 8.79
CA VAL A 6 -22.52 5.04 8.62
C VAL A 6 -22.46 3.53 8.41
N THR A 7 -23.24 2.77 9.20
CA THR A 7 -23.30 1.30 9.13
C THR A 7 -23.78 0.80 7.76
N TYR A 8 -24.81 1.40 7.19
CA TYR A 8 -25.32 1.01 5.86
C TYR A 8 -24.35 1.39 4.74
N ARG A 9 -23.64 2.51 4.87
CA ARG A 9 -22.60 2.89 3.90
C ARG A 9 -21.43 1.90 3.92
N ALA A 10 -20.96 1.56 5.12
CA ALA A 10 -19.91 0.56 5.30
C ALA A 10 -20.36 -0.81 4.74
N GLN A 11 -21.57 -1.25 5.06
CA GLN A 11 -22.09 -2.53 4.57
C GLN A 11 -22.24 -2.55 3.05
N LEU A 12 -22.82 -1.52 2.43
CA LEU A 12 -22.98 -1.48 0.98
C LEU A 12 -21.62 -1.51 0.27
N LEU A 13 -20.62 -0.81 0.81
CA LEU A 13 -19.26 -0.83 0.29
C LEU A 13 -18.61 -2.21 0.47
N HIS A 14 -18.77 -2.82 1.64
CA HIS A 14 -18.28 -4.17 1.93
C HIS A 14 -18.85 -5.20 0.96
N ASP A 15 -20.18 -5.26 0.86
CA ASP A 15 -20.89 -6.28 0.12
C ASP A 15 -20.62 -6.14 -1.38
N SER A 16 -20.65 -4.91 -1.91
CA SER A 16 -20.36 -4.67 -3.33
C SER A 16 -18.94 -5.09 -3.73
N LEU A 17 -17.92 -4.68 -2.98
CA LEU A 17 -16.53 -5.06 -3.27
C LEU A 17 -16.29 -6.55 -3.05
N THR A 18 -16.89 -7.15 -2.02
CA THR A 18 -16.77 -8.58 -1.75
C THR A 18 -17.42 -9.43 -2.85
N LEU A 19 -18.62 -9.06 -3.29
CA LEU A 19 -19.30 -9.72 -4.40
C LEU A 19 -18.51 -9.58 -5.70
N ALA A 20 -17.91 -8.41 -5.95
CA ALA A 20 -17.05 -8.21 -7.12
C ALA A 20 -15.77 -9.07 -7.07
N LEU A 21 -15.10 -9.15 -5.91
CA LEU A 21 -13.95 -10.03 -5.71
C LEU A 21 -14.29 -11.52 -5.90
N ALA A 22 -15.52 -11.90 -5.58
CA ALA A 22 -16.04 -13.25 -5.76
C ALA A 22 -16.61 -13.51 -7.17
N GLY A 23 -16.69 -12.48 -8.03
CA GLY A 23 -17.23 -12.59 -9.39
C GLY A 23 -18.76 -12.60 -9.49
N TYR A 24 -19.47 -12.32 -8.39
CA TYR A 24 -20.94 -12.22 -8.36
C TYR A 24 -21.48 -10.83 -8.67
N LEU A 25 -20.63 -9.81 -8.68
CA LEU A 25 -20.96 -8.45 -9.10
C LEU A 25 -19.91 -7.95 -10.08
N SER A 26 -20.30 -7.11 -11.04
CA SER A 26 -19.32 -6.50 -11.94
C SER A 26 -18.36 -5.61 -11.13
N THR A 27 -17.06 -5.70 -11.42
CA THR A 27 -16.07 -4.84 -10.75
C THR A 27 -16.33 -3.36 -11.03
N VAL A 28 -16.84 -3.03 -12.22
CA VAL A 28 -17.23 -1.66 -12.58
C VAL A 28 -18.30 -1.13 -11.62
N THR A 29 -19.35 -1.90 -11.37
CA THR A 29 -20.43 -1.52 -10.44
C THR A 29 -19.90 -1.33 -9.02
N ALA A 30 -19.01 -2.22 -8.54
CA ALA A 30 -18.41 -2.06 -7.22
C ALA A 30 -17.52 -0.80 -7.13
N LEU A 31 -16.78 -0.48 -8.19
CA LEU A 31 -15.98 0.74 -8.27
C LEU A 31 -16.88 2.00 -8.28
N GLU A 32 -17.98 1.99 -9.03
CA GLU A 32 -18.97 3.07 -9.04
C GLU A 32 -19.56 3.33 -7.64
N ILE A 33 -19.90 2.27 -6.90
CA ILE A 33 -20.36 2.39 -5.51
C ILE A 33 -19.26 2.99 -4.63
N SER A 34 -18.01 2.53 -4.78
CA SER A 34 -16.87 3.03 -4.00
C SER A 34 -16.54 4.50 -4.28
N ALA A 35 -17.00 5.08 -5.40
CA ALA A 35 -16.78 6.49 -5.71
C ALA A 35 -17.42 7.43 -4.67
N CYS A 36 -18.36 6.94 -3.83
CA CYS A 36 -18.89 7.70 -2.71
C CYS A 36 -17.81 8.13 -1.69
N LEU A 37 -16.68 7.39 -1.63
CA LEU A 37 -15.54 7.65 -0.75
C LEU A 37 -14.90 9.01 -0.97
N LYS A 38 -15.02 9.60 -2.17
CA LYS A 38 -14.53 10.96 -2.48
C LYS A 38 -15.05 12.02 -1.51
N THR A 39 -16.16 11.74 -0.84
CA THR A 39 -16.79 12.67 0.10
C THR A 39 -17.03 12.06 1.49
N GLU A 40 -16.45 10.89 1.74
CA GLU A 40 -16.60 10.13 2.97
C GLU A 40 -15.65 10.62 4.06
N GLN A 41 -16.17 10.79 5.26
CA GLN A 41 -15.43 11.27 6.44
C GLN A 41 -15.50 10.28 7.62
N ALA A 42 -16.41 9.31 7.58
CA ALA A 42 -16.58 8.34 8.65
C ALA A 42 -15.45 7.31 8.64
N PRO A 43 -14.68 7.19 9.73
CA PRO A 43 -13.56 6.25 9.81
C PRO A 43 -13.98 4.79 9.59
N GLU A 44 -15.19 4.42 10.00
CA GLU A 44 -15.73 3.06 9.89
C GLU A 44 -15.86 2.62 8.44
N VAL A 45 -16.28 3.53 7.54
CA VAL A 45 -16.42 3.23 6.11
C VAL A 45 -15.04 3.03 5.46
N TRP A 46 -14.07 3.86 5.82
CA TRP A 46 -12.69 3.71 5.36
C TRP A 46 -12.03 2.43 5.88
N ARG A 47 -12.26 2.05 7.15
CA ARG A 47 -11.77 0.78 7.72
C ARG A 47 -12.28 -0.44 6.94
N THR A 48 -13.53 -0.39 6.48
CA THR A 48 -14.08 -1.42 5.60
C THR A 48 -13.40 -1.44 4.23
N PHE A 49 -13.11 -0.25 3.67
CA PHE A 49 -12.54 -0.12 2.33
C PHE A 49 -11.12 -0.68 2.22
N TYR A 50 -10.21 -0.31 3.12
CA TYR A 50 -8.77 -0.62 2.99
C TYR A 50 -8.45 -2.08 2.64
N PRO A 51 -8.89 -3.09 3.43
CA PRO A 51 -8.56 -4.49 3.12
C PRO A 51 -9.17 -4.99 1.81
N LEU A 52 -10.32 -4.43 1.39
CA LEU A 52 -10.98 -4.81 0.14
C LEU A 52 -10.29 -4.16 -1.06
N ALA A 53 -9.79 -2.93 -0.90
CA ALA A 53 -9.02 -2.24 -1.92
C ALA A 53 -7.67 -2.92 -2.18
N GLU A 54 -6.97 -3.36 -1.12
CA GLU A 54 -5.74 -4.15 -1.23
C GLU A 54 -5.98 -5.44 -2.02
N ARG A 55 -6.99 -6.23 -1.62
CA ARG A 55 -7.37 -7.47 -2.33
C ARG A 55 -7.79 -7.22 -3.78
N LEU A 56 -8.48 -6.11 -4.04
CA LEU A 56 -8.86 -5.74 -5.40
C LEU A 56 -7.62 -5.40 -6.23
N ARG A 57 -6.69 -4.63 -5.66
CA ARG A 57 -5.42 -4.29 -6.31
C ARG A 57 -4.63 -5.54 -6.67
N ASP A 58 -4.50 -6.49 -5.75
CA ASP A 58 -3.79 -7.76 -5.98
C ASP A 58 -4.36 -8.53 -7.17
N ARG A 59 -5.68 -8.49 -7.38
CA ARG A 59 -6.34 -9.15 -8.52
C ARG A 59 -6.06 -8.47 -9.87
N PHE A 60 -5.70 -7.19 -9.85
CA PHE A 60 -5.40 -6.41 -11.04
C PHE A 60 -3.90 -6.37 -11.35
N GLN A 61 -3.03 -6.77 -10.43
CA GLN A 61 -1.59 -6.84 -10.68
C GLN A 61 -1.27 -7.67 -11.94
N GLY A 62 -0.35 -7.17 -12.77
CA GLY A 62 0.03 -7.79 -14.03
C GLY A 62 -1.00 -7.63 -15.17
N THR A 63 -2.14 -6.98 -14.93
CA THR A 63 -3.12 -6.68 -15.99
C THR A 63 -2.91 -5.28 -16.57
N ALA A 64 -3.40 -5.06 -17.79
CA ALA A 64 -3.37 -3.73 -18.42
C ALA A 64 -4.20 -2.66 -17.66
N ALA A 65 -5.11 -3.08 -16.77
CA ALA A 65 -5.95 -2.19 -15.98
C ALA A 65 -5.34 -1.79 -14.63
N ALA A 66 -4.19 -2.38 -14.24
CA ALA A 66 -3.54 -2.12 -12.95
C ALA A 66 -3.26 -0.62 -12.71
N SER A 67 -2.69 0.05 -13.71
CA SER A 67 -2.35 1.47 -13.64
C SER A 67 -3.60 2.36 -13.50
N ASN A 68 -4.70 2.01 -14.16
CA ASN A 68 -5.97 2.73 -14.06
C ASN A 68 -6.58 2.58 -12.67
N LEU A 69 -6.51 1.38 -12.08
CA LEU A 69 -6.95 1.15 -10.71
C LEU A 69 -6.08 1.92 -9.71
N ASP A 70 -4.77 1.89 -9.88
CA ASP A 70 -3.83 2.65 -9.02
C ASP A 70 -4.11 4.17 -9.11
N ALA A 71 -4.39 4.70 -10.31
CA ALA A 71 -4.79 6.09 -10.48
C ALA A 71 -6.13 6.41 -9.77
N TYR A 72 -7.10 5.52 -9.88
CA TYR A 72 -8.38 5.64 -9.18
C TYR A 72 -8.21 5.67 -7.65
N LEU A 73 -7.44 4.73 -7.10
CA LEU A 73 -7.15 4.64 -5.67
C LEU A 73 -6.42 5.90 -5.18
N LYS A 74 -5.42 6.40 -5.92
CA LYS A 74 -4.76 7.68 -5.61
C LYS A 74 -5.76 8.83 -5.52
N GLY A 75 -6.70 8.91 -6.46
CA GLY A 75 -7.74 9.94 -6.47
C GLY A 75 -8.69 9.88 -5.26
N LEU A 76 -8.86 8.71 -4.63
CA LEU A 76 -9.62 8.57 -3.39
C LEU A 76 -8.78 8.89 -2.14
N LEU A 77 -7.53 8.44 -2.11
CA LEU A 77 -6.71 8.39 -0.90
C LEU A 77 -5.93 9.68 -0.63
N ILE A 78 -5.46 10.38 -1.67
CA ILE A 78 -4.68 11.63 -1.50
C ILE A 78 -5.48 12.68 -0.72
N PRO A 79 -6.74 13.01 -1.10
CA PRO A 79 -7.52 14.01 -0.35
C PRO A 79 -7.74 13.63 1.12
N VAL A 80 -7.84 12.33 1.41
CA VAL A 80 -8.03 11.81 2.77
C VAL A 80 -6.75 11.95 3.57
N LEU A 81 -5.61 11.62 2.97
CA LEU A 81 -4.31 11.81 3.60
C LEU A 81 -4.08 13.28 3.96
N ASP A 82 -4.36 14.18 3.02
CA ASP A 82 -4.22 15.63 3.22
C ASP A 82 -5.15 16.13 4.35
N ALA A 83 -6.40 15.67 4.38
CA ALA A 83 -7.36 16.04 5.42
C ALA A 83 -7.00 15.49 6.82
N LEU A 84 -6.32 14.35 6.88
CA LEU A 84 -5.82 13.78 8.14
C LEU A 84 -4.63 14.57 8.71
N GLY A 85 -3.91 15.33 7.87
CA GLY A 85 -2.72 16.11 8.25
C GLY A 85 -1.61 15.25 8.85
N GLU A 86 -0.60 15.88 9.43
CA GLU A 86 0.46 15.21 10.21
C GLU A 86 0.05 15.01 11.68
N GLU A 87 0.86 14.24 12.41
CA GLU A 87 0.85 14.02 13.88
C GLU A 87 -0.38 14.56 14.65
N ASP A 88 -1.28 13.66 15.04
CA ASP A 88 -2.50 14.00 15.80
C ASP A 88 -2.56 13.13 17.08
N LYS A 89 -3.06 13.67 18.19
CA LYS A 89 -3.27 12.93 19.45
C LYS A 89 -4.43 11.92 19.35
N SER A 90 -5.28 12.06 18.35
CA SER A 90 -6.40 11.17 18.05
C SER A 90 -5.91 9.84 17.50
N LEU A 91 -6.10 8.78 18.29
CA LEU A 91 -5.75 7.41 17.93
C LEU A 91 -6.39 6.98 16.59
N TRP A 92 -7.65 7.34 16.34
CA TRP A 92 -8.34 6.92 15.12
C TRP A 92 -7.80 7.60 13.86
N LYS A 93 -7.36 8.86 13.97
CA LYS A 93 -6.74 9.57 12.83
C LYS A 93 -5.38 8.99 12.51
N THR A 94 -4.60 8.68 13.55
CA THR A 94 -3.29 8.04 13.40
C THR A 94 -3.42 6.66 12.73
N GLU A 95 -4.36 5.83 13.18
CA GLU A 95 -4.71 4.56 12.54
C GLU A 95 -5.06 4.74 11.06
N LEU A 96 -5.98 5.66 10.74
CA LEU A 96 -6.41 5.91 9.36
C LEU A 96 -5.27 6.43 8.48
N ARG A 97 -4.42 7.31 9.00
CA ARG A 97 -3.26 7.86 8.29
C ARG A 97 -2.28 6.77 7.91
N VAL A 98 -1.96 5.87 8.85
CA VAL A 98 -1.08 4.72 8.61
C VAL A 98 -1.64 3.84 7.50
N ARG A 99 -2.93 3.49 7.56
CA ARG A 99 -3.59 2.66 6.53
C ARG A 99 -3.68 3.36 5.17
N THR A 100 -4.00 4.66 5.15
CA THR A 100 -4.07 5.47 3.94
C THR A 100 -2.71 5.52 3.26
N ARG A 101 -1.64 5.83 4.02
CA ARG A 101 -0.27 5.84 3.51
C ARG A 101 0.13 4.47 2.99
N HIS A 102 -0.16 3.39 3.74
CA HIS A 102 0.18 2.03 3.32
C HIS A 102 -0.38 1.69 1.95
N LEU A 103 -1.70 1.84 1.75
CA LEU A 103 -2.34 1.57 0.47
C LEU A 103 -1.86 2.54 -0.62
N LEU A 104 -1.70 3.82 -0.30
CA LEU A 104 -1.24 4.83 -1.25
C LEU A 104 0.19 4.55 -1.75
N CYS A 105 1.09 4.12 -0.88
CA CYS A 105 2.45 3.68 -1.25
C CYS A 105 2.44 2.54 -2.27
N GLN A 106 1.49 1.60 -2.15
CA GLN A 106 1.38 0.48 -3.09
C GLN A 106 1.03 0.94 -4.50
N THR A 107 0.35 2.09 -4.68
CA THR A 107 -0.09 2.64 -5.97
C THR A 107 0.97 3.47 -6.71
N GLY A 108 2.21 3.47 -6.22
CA GLY A 108 3.30 4.25 -6.78
C GLY A 108 3.23 5.74 -6.43
N PHE A 109 2.81 6.07 -5.21
CA PHE A 109 2.75 7.45 -4.74
C PHE A 109 4.15 8.01 -4.49
N THR A 110 4.53 9.02 -5.27
CA THR A 110 5.89 9.56 -5.35
C THR A 110 6.50 9.93 -4.00
N PRO A 111 5.82 10.67 -3.08
CA PRO A 111 6.39 10.98 -1.77
C PRO A 111 6.76 9.75 -0.94
N CYS A 112 6.03 8.64 -1.10
CA CYS A 112 6.37 7.40 -0.42
C CYS A 112 7.59 6.72 -1.04
N ILE A 113 7.66 6.68 -2.37
CA ILE A 113 8.78 6.11 -3.11
C ILE A 113 10.06 6.91 -2.81
N ASP A 114 10.00 8.24 -2.88
CA ASP A 114 11.17 9.11 -2.67
C ASP A 114 11.72 8.96 -1.25
N ASN A 115 10.85 8.91 -0.25
CA ASN A 115 11.26 8.67 1.13
C ASN A 115 11.90 7.27 1.30
N ALA A 116 11.26 6.24 0.72
CA ALA A 116 11.77 4.87 0.75
C ALA A 116 13.15 4.76 0.07
N ARG A 117 13.33 5.40 -1.08
CA ARG A 117 14.60 5.45 -1.82
C ARG A 117 15.67 6.25 -1.08
N THR A 118 15.30 7.33 -0.41
CA THR A 118 16.23 8.10 0.44
C THR A 118 16.79 7.23 1.58
N LEU A 119 15.93 6.46 2.24
CA LEU A 119 16.38 5.52 3.29
C LEU A 119 17.18 4.38 2.68
N PHE A 120 16.76 3.84 1.53
CA PHE A 120 17.49 2.77 0.83
C PHE A 120 18.89 3.22 0.39
N ALA A 121 19.07 4.48 0.01
CA ALA A 121 20.38 5.04 -0.33
C ALA A 121 21.37 4.98 0.85
N THR A 122 20.90 5.00 2.09
CA THR A 122 21.77 4.77 3.26
C THR A 122 22.31 3.35 3.33
N TRP A 123 21.53 2.37 2.85
CA TRP A 123 21.97 0.98 2.76
C TRP A 123 22.92 0.78 1.59
N LEU A 124 22.61 1.38 0.42
CA LEU A 124 23.50 1.38 -0.75
C LEU A 124 24.90 1.89 -0.43
N ASN A 125 25.00 2.95 0.39
CA ASN A 125 26.25 3.63 0.72
C ASN A 125 26.89 3.13 2.03
N ALA A 126 26.38 2.06 2.64
CA ALA A 126 26.96 1.50 3.85
C ALA A 126 28.38 0.95 3.58
N THR A 127 29.29 1.05 4.55
CA THR A 127 30.64 0.47 4.44
C THR A 127 30.62 -1.07 4.33
N HIS A 128 29.66 -1.69 5.01
CA HIS A 128 29.43 -3.14 5.01
C HIS A 128 27.95 -3.43 4.76
N PRO A 129 27.47 -3.29 3.51
CA PRO A 129 26.05 -3.46 3.17
C PRO A 129 25.54 -4.90 3.38
N ASP A 130 26.44 -5.87 3.51
CA ASP A 130 26.13 -7.29 3.67
C ASP A 130 25.97 -7.73 5.13
N ASP A 131 26.32 -6.86 6.09
CA ASP A 131 26.23 -7.14 7.54
C ASP A 131 24.78 -7.10 8.06
N GLY A 132 23.89 -6.38 7.37
CA GLY A 132 22.57 -6.07 7.88
C GLY A 132 21.67 -5.41 6.84
N ILE A 133 20.37 -5.32 7.13
CA ILE A 133 19.45 -4.46 6.40
C ILE A 133 19.09 -3.30 7.34
N PRO A 134 19.68 -2.10 7.16
CA PRO A 134 19.51 -0.99 8.09
C PRO A 134 18.20 -0.22 7.88
N ILE A 135 17.27 -0.74 7.06
CA ILE A 135 16.00 -0.08 6.72
C ILE A 135 14.81 -0.95 7.12
N ALA A 136 13.73 -0.29 7.52
CA ALA A 136 12.49 -1.00 7.88
C ALA A 136 11.88 -1.69 6.66
N SER A 137 11.20 -2.81 6.90
CA SER A 137 10.55 -3.60 5.86
C SER A 137 9.55 -2.81 5.02
N SER A 138 8.85 -1.86 5.64
CA SER A 138 7.90 -0.96 4.98
C SER A 138 8.51 -0.06 3.92
N HIS A 139 9.83 0.18 3.97
CA HIS A 139 10.56 0.99 2.98
C HIS A 139 11.22 0.15 1.90
N LEU A 140 11.46 -1.15 2.14
CA LEU A 140 12.04 -2.01 1.12
C LEU A 140 11.04 -2.33 0.00
N CYS A 141 9.77 -2.63 0.34
CA CYS A 141 8.77 -2.99 -0.67
C CYS A 141 8.52 -1.89 -1.72
N PRO A 142 8.37 -0.59 -1.36
CA PRO A 142 8.22 0.46 -2.37
C PRO A 142 9.41 0.58 -3.32
N VAL A 143 10.64 0.37 -2.83
CA VAL A 143 11.84 0.41 -3.67
C VAL A 143 11.87 -0.79 -4.62
N MET A 144 11.55 -2.00 -4.13
CA MET A 144 11.51 -3.17 -5.01
C MET A 144 10.39 -3.08 -6.06
N ALA A 145 9.25 -2.46 -5.71
CA ALA A 145 8.12 -2.32 -6.62
C ALA A 145 8.25 -1.19 -7.64
N TRP A 146 8.91 -0.08 -7.28
CA TRP A 146 8.91 1.16 -8.07
C TRP A 146 10.30 1.77 -8.31
N GLY A 147 11.36 1.15 -7.79
CA GLY A 147 12.73 1.61 -7.91
C GLY A 147 13.36 1.27 -9.26
N SER A 148 14.67 1.52 -9.36
CA SER A 148 15.45 1.17 -10.54
C SER A 148 15.86 -0.31 -10.56
N TYR A 149 16.27 -0.77 -11.74
CA TYR A 149 16.89 -2.09 -11.88
C TYR A 149 18.12 -2.24 -10.97
N ASP A 150 18.95 -1.20 -10.84
CA ASP A 150 20.15 -1.24 -10.01
C ASP A 150 19.81 -1.39 -8.52
N GLU A 151 18.75 -0.73 -8.05
CA GLU A 151 18.26 -0.85 -6.67
C GLU A 151 17.74 -2.28 -6.39
N TRP A 152 17.00 -2.86 -7.34
CA TRP A 152 16.55 -4.24 -7.25
C TRP A 152 17.70 -5.24 -7.30
N HIS A 153 18.63 -5.07 -8.25
CA HIS A 153 19.81 -5.93 -8.41
C HIS A 153 20.69 -5.90 -7.15
N PHE A 154 20.89 -4.72 -6.56
CA PHE A 154 21.60 -4.59 -5.29
C PHE A 154 21.01 -5.48 -4.21
N ALA A 155 19.68 -5.49 -4.05
CA ALA A 155 19.01 -6.31 -3.05
C ALA A 155 19.07 -7.82 -3.41
N LEU A 156 18.98 -8.15 -4.69
CA LEU A 156 19.14 -9.52 -5.19
C LEU A 156 20.52 -10.08 -4.87
N ASP A 157 21.59 -9.31 -5.06
CA ASP A 157 22.95 -9.75 -4.74
C ASP A 157 23.08 -10.16 -3.27
N ARG A 158 22.47 -9.40 -2.35
CA ARG A 158 22.48 -9.72 -0.90
C ARG A 158 21.68 -10.98 -0.58
N LEU A 159 20.64 -11.27 -1.35
CA LEU A 159 19.88 -12.51 -1.21
C LEU A 159 20.66 -13.72 -1.77
N TYR A 160 21.34 -13.54 -2.91
CA TYR A 160 22.10 -14.60 -3.59
C TYR A 160 23.37 -14.97 -2.81
N TYR A 161 24.13 -13.98 -2.35
CA TYR A 161 25.33 -14.16 -1.54
C TYR A 161 25.06 -14.08 -0.03
N PHE A 162 23.86 -14.47 0.41
CA PHE A 162 23.44 -14.29 1.80
C PHE A 162 24.36 -15.05 2.78
N PRO A 163 24.97 -14.38 3.78
CA PRO A 163 25.91 -15.01 4.70
C PRO A 163 25.27 -16.10 5.58
N ASN A 164 25.95 -17.25 5.74
CA ASN A 164 25.46 -18.38 6.54
C ASN A 164 25.36 -18.08 8.05
N ASN A 165 26.10 -17.07 8.53
CA ASN A 165 26.11 -16.63 9.93
C ASN A 165 24.98 -15.63 10.26
N ARG A 166 24.18 -15.22 9.27
CA ARG A 166 23.05 -14.29 9.45
C ARG A 166 21.72 -15.00 9.67
N SER A 167 20.73 -14.23 10.13
CA SER A 167 19.42 -14.77 10.50
C SER A 167 18.66 -15.33 9.30
N LYS A 168 18.13 -16.56 9.43
CA LYS A 168 17.22 -17.16 8.44
C LYS A 168 15.95 -16.31 8.23
N ALA A 169 15.51 -15.58 9.26
CA ALA A 169 14.36 -14.69 9.16
C ALA A 169 14.65 -13.50 8.23
N GLU A 170 15.85 -12.92 8.32
CA GLU A 170 16.28 -11.85 7.40
C GLU A 170 16.38 -12.34 5.96
N ARG A 171 16.94 -13.54 5.74
CA ARG A 171 16.98 -14.15 4.41
C ARG A 171 15.58 -14.37 3.84
N THR A 172 14.67 -14.89 4.65
CA THR A 172 13.27 -15.10 4.27
C THR A 172 12.58 -13.79 3.96
N PHE A 173 12.91 -12.73 4.70
CA PHE A 173 12.38 -11.39 4.45
C PHE A 173 12.84 -10.84 3.09
N LEU A 174 14.14 -10.90 2.77
CA LEU A 174 14.65 -10.51 1.45
C LEU A 174 14.00 -11.32 0.33
N LEU A 175 13.90 -12.65 0.50
CA LEU A 175 13.28 -13.54 -0.48
C LEU A 175 11.82 -13.19 -0.77
N LYS A 176 11.08 -12.66 0.20
CA LYS A 176 9.68 -12.25 0.03
C LYS A 176 9.54 -10.87 -0.60
N THR A 177 10.61 -10.08 -0.63
CA THR A 177 10.56 -8.66 -0.99
C THR A 177 11.20 -8.38 -2.35
N VAL A 178 12.26 -9.09 -2.70
CA VAL A 178 12.97 -9.04 -4.00
C VAL A 178 12.33 -9.98 -5.00
#